data_AF-A0A1I8H091-F1
#
_entry.id   AF-A0A1I8H091-F1
#
_cell.length_a   1.000
_cell.length_b   1.000
_cell.length_c   1.000
_cell.angle_alpha   90.00
_cell.angle_beta   90.00
_cell.angle_gamma   90.00
#
_symmetry.space_group_name_H-M   'P 1'
#
loop_
_entity.id
_entity.type
_entity.pdbx_description
1 polymer ?
#
loop_
_entity_poly.entity_id
_entity_poly.type
_entity_poly.pdbx_seq_one_letter_code
_entity_poly.pdbx_strand_id
1 'polypeptide(L)'
;MNFSLLVAAALLAALTGSSANVAEKQERGKRMDHILCQAGHQLSEDSDFICQPCSAGTHRGITVNSKCQKCPPGSYSRAGAAACSKCWPGSFAASSGSASCQKCAKGSMAATDGLSSCTPCPAGSFISFSGSPACVQCPAGTSSKAGEAECSKCQPGHFSPAGAAACRPCPAGSYSAAGASACTSCPAGSFSAAGASACTRCPAGQFASSEGSKQCKACPPGSFSDTAGRLSANRKLNVSCWTSWPECERTIDNDVYSYGQALNKKFAKPSTPVHETYFHYKFDAPVHLRGYVVWGKYGCCLKSLTDYEIYVIHEGNPISCFYTVGKYYADKYYASHGGCDVDEVKDLKIIPKKDDAVNKIITVAEVAFYVY
;
A
#
# COMPACT_ATOMS: atom_id res chain seq x y z
N MET A 1 32.12 25.80 75.54
CA MET A 1 32.63 27.17 75.82
C MET A 1 31.68 28.12 75.10
N ASN A 2 30.56 28.49 75.72
CA ASN A 2 30.38 29.62 76.65
C ASN A 2 30.59 30.98 75.96
N PHE A 3 29.75 32.00 76.07
CA PHE A 3 28.45 32.18 76.74
C PHE A 3 27.91 33.54 76.25
N SER A 4 26.61 33.64 76.06
CA SER A 4 25.88 34.90 75.96
C SER A 4 26.01 35.73 77.24
N LEU A 5 26.06 37.07 77.12
CA LEU A 5 25.68 38.05 78.14
C LEU A 5 25.07 39.24 77.37
N LEU A 6 23.73 39.32 77.25
CA LEU A 6 22.81 40.05 78.15
C LEU A 6 23.26 41.51 78.35
N VAL A 7 22.69 42.49 77.65
CA VAL A 7 21.35 43.09 77.90
C VAL A 7 21.12 43.41 79.37
N ALA A 8 21.14 44.71 79.68
CA ALA A 8 20.26 45.45 80.61
C ALA A 8 21.01 46.44 81.52
N ALA A 9 20.98 47.71 81.12
CA ALA A 9 20.75 48.84 82.03
C ALA A 9 19.88 49.83 81.23
N ALA A 10 18.55 49.68 81.28
CA ALA A 10 17.68 50.27 82.30
C ALA A 10 17.67 51.81 82.16
N LEU A 11 16.73 52.38 81.40
CA LEU A 11 15.32 52.67 81.74
C LEU A 11 15.14 54.04 82.44
N LEU A 12 14.27 54.85 81.82
CA LEU A 12 13.44 55.95 82.34
C LEU A 12 14.06 57.33 82.60
N ALA A 13 13.82 58.24 81.65
CA ALA A 13 13.10 59.50 81.94
C ALA A 13 12.44 59.99 80.63
N ALA A 14 11.12 59.86 80.56
CA ALA A 14 10.17 60.99 80.46
C ALA A 14 10.00 61.48 79.01
N LEU A 15 8.93 61.06 78.32
CA LEU A 15 7.59 61.69 78.33
C LEU A 15 7.61 63.15 77.87
N THR A 16 6.78 63.40 76.85
CA THR A 16 6.29 64.70 76.35
C THR A 16 7.23 65.51 75.44
N GLY A 17 6.62 66.14 74.44
CA GLY A 17 7.25 67.30 73.79
C GLY A 17 7.43 67.19 72.28
N SER A 18 6.32 67.06 71.56
CA SER A 18 6.23 67.72 70.26
C SER A 18 6.35 69.23 70.50
N SER A 19 7.30 69.91 69.85
CA SER A 19 7.12 71.24 69.25
C SER A 19 8.44 71.78 68.70
N ALA A 20 8.28 72.48 67.59
CA ALA A 20 9.29 72.93 66.64
C ALA A 20 10.09 74.19 67.07
N ASN A 21 11.01 74.55 66.17
CA ASN A 21 11.68 75.84 65.94
C ASN A 21 13.03 75.99 66.68
N VAL A 22 14.11 76.48 66.08
CA VAL A 22 14.28 77.46 64.99
C VAL A 22 15.50 77.11 64.12
N ALA A 23 15.39 77.52 62.87
CA ALA A 23 16.37 77.52 61.79
C ALA A 23 17.80 77.97 62.15
N GLU A 24 18.78 77.39 61.44
CA GLU A 24 20.00 78.11 61.09
C GLU A 24 20.31 77.97 59.59
N LYS A 25 20.58 79.13 59.00
CA LYS A 25 20.67 79.48 57.58
C LYS A 25 21.65 78.61 56.77
N GLN A 26 21.10 77.98 55.74
CA GLN A 26 21.46 78.11 54.32
C GLN A 26 22.90 78.61 53.99
N GLU A 27 23.75 77.67 53.58
CA GLU A 27 24.73 77.92 52.52
C GLU A 27 24.25 77.29 51.21
N ARG A 28 24.18 78.13 50.17
CA ARG A 28 23.92 77.76 48.79
C ARG A 28 25.09 76.94 48.23
N GLY A 29 24.95 75.62 48.22
CA GLY A 29 25.61 74.73 47.27
C GLY A 29 24.54 74.01 46.45
N LYS A 30 24.43 74.29 45.15
CA LYS A 30 23.54 73.55 44.24
C LYS A 30 23.97 72.07 44.18
N ARG A 31 23.35 71.22 45.00
CA ARG A 31 23.27 69.78 44.73
C ARG A 31 21.97 69.55 43.98
N MET A 32 22.02 69.41 42.66
CA MET A 32 20.88 68.87 41.91
C MET A 32 20.76 67.40 42.28
N ASP A 33 19.90 67.07 43.24
CA ASP A 33 19.48 65.70 43.46
C ASP A 33 18.65 65.29 42.24
N HIS A 34 19.30 64.68 41.25
CA HIS A 34 18.61 64.10 40.11
C HIS A 34 17.63 63.05 40.64
N ILE A 35 16.33 63.25 40.40
CA ILE A 35 15.30 62.27 40.73
C ILE A 35 15.53 61.03 39.87
N LEU A 36 16.11 60.00 40.49
CA LEU A 36 16.38 58.73 39.86
C LEU A 36 15.19 57.82 40.12
N CYS A 37 14.31 57.70 39.12
CA CYS A 37 13.28 56.68 39.15
C CYS A 37 13.91 55.29 39.20
N GLN A 38 13.32 54.38 40.00
CA GLN A 38 13.75 52.98 40.06
C GLN A 38 13.58 52.29 38.70
N ALA A 39 14.18 51.10 38.57
CA ALA A 39 14.03 50.29 37.36
C ALA A 39 12.54 50.08 37.01
N GLY A 40 12.23 50.13 35.73
CA GLY A 40 10.87 50.01 35.22
C GLY A 40 9.98 51.24 35.42
N HIS A 41 10.51 52.38 35.89
CA HIS A 41 9.77 53.64 36.04
C HIS A 41 10.48 54.81 35.35
N GLN A 42 9.76 55.70 34.68
CA GLN A 42 10.27 56.94 34.07
C GLN A 42 9.66 58.19 34.72
N LEU A 43 10.29 59.35 34.54
CA LEU A 43 9.70 60.63 34.95
C LEU A 43 8.44 60.93 34.12
N SER A 44 7.38 61.39 34.79
CA SER A 44 6.15 61.81 34.14
C SER A 44 6.40 63.01 33.21
N GLU A 45 5.84 62.99 32.01
CA GLU A 45 5.94 64.13 31.08
C GLU A 45 5.10 65.35 31.55
N ASP A 46 4.20 65.13 32.51
CA ASP A 46 3.32 66.15 33.08
C ASP A 46 3.81 66.69 34.44
N SER A 47 4.83 66.07 35.05
CA SER A 47 5.37 66.51 36.34
C SER A 47 6.82 66.04 36.57
N ASP A 48 7.73 67.01 36.77
CA ASP A 48 9.18 66.77 36.90
C ASP A 48 9.61 66.01 38.17
N PHE A 49 8.66 65.60 39.03
CA PHE A 49 8.91 65.00 40.34
C PHE A 49 8.21 63.64 40.58
N ILE A 50 7.45 63.11 39.60
CA ILE A 50 6.69 61.86 39.76
C ILE A 50 7.25 60.77 38.85
N CYS A 51 7.56 59.60 39.45
CA CYS A 51 7.94 58.40 38.71
C CYS A 51 6.71 57.56 38.36
N GLN A 52 6.48 57.34 37.06
CA GLN A 52 5.41 56.49 36.56
C GLN A 52 5.97 55.17 36.02
N PRO A 53 5.28 54.03 36.21
CA PRO A 53 5.73 52.76 35.66
C PRO A 53 5.73 52.81 34.13
N CYS A 54 6.72 52.17 33.52
CA CYS A 54 6.76 51.93 32.09
C CYS A 54 5.49 51.20 31.65
N SER A 55 4.87 51.63 30.55
CA SER A 55 3.72 50.94 29.97
C SER A 55 4.11 49.55 29.47
N ALA A 56 3.13 48.63 29.36
CA ALA A 56 3.41 47.29 28.86
C ALA A 56 4.05 47.34 27.45
N GLY A 57 5.01 46.47 27.22
CA GLY A 57 5.86 46.48 26.02
C GLY A 57 7.03 47.45 26.08
N THR A 58 7.18 48.25 27.15
CA THR A 58 8.36 49.06 27.38
C THR A 58 9.12 48.63 28.64
N HIS A 59 10.40 48.98 28.73
CA HIS A 59 11.25 48.67 29.87
C HIS A 59 12.21 49.82 30.18
N ARG A 60 12.74 49.84 31.40
CA ARG A 60 13.83 50.76 31.78
C ARG A 60 14.78 50.12 32.79
N GLY A 61 16.04 49.94 32.39
CA GLY A 61 17.13 49.53 33.29
C GLY A 61 17.67 50.71 34.10
N ILE A 62 18.49 50.43 35.12
CA ILE A 62 19.05 51.43 36.04
C ILE A 62 20.12 52.31 35.36
N THR A 63 20.76 51.83 34.29
CA THR A 63 22.08 52.33 33.87
C THR A 63 22.18 53.00 32.49
N VAL A 64 21.10 53.17 31.70
CA VAL A 64 21.32 53.60 30.29
C VAL A 64 20.35 54.63 29.69
N ASN A 65 19.15 54.92 30.23
CA ASN A 65 18.26 55.94 29.63
C ASN A 65 17.22 56.52 30.60
N SER A 66 16.86 57.80 30.42
CA SER A 66 15.89 58.53 31.26
C SER A 66 14.42 58.29 30.87
N LYS A 67 14.16 57.61 29.74
CA LYS A 67 12.82 57.29 29.23
C LYS A 67 12.64 55.78 29.03
N CYS A 68 11.41 55.29 29.14
CA CYS A 68 11.08 53.90 28.86
C CYS A 68 11.34 53.57 27.39
N GLN A 69 11.98 52.43 27.13
CA GLN A 69 12.31 51.96 25.79
C GLN A 69 11.42 50.81 25.38
N LYS A 70 11.02 50.76 24.10
CA LYS A 70 10.23 49.65 23.56
C LYS A 70 11.05 48.36 23.58
N CYS A 71 10.42 47.26 23.97
CA CYS A 71 11.01 45.95 23.78
C CYS A 71 11.24 45.68 22.29
N PRO A 72 12.40 45.12 21.90
CA PRO A 72 12.65 44.74 20.52
C PRO A 72 11.71 43.58 20.10
N PRO A 73 11.49 43.37 18.79
CA PRO A 73 10.80 42.19 18.29
C PRO A 73 11.37 40.90 18.87
N GLY A 74 10.49 39.92 19.12
CA GLY A 74 10.81 38.67 19.81
C GLY A 74 10.83 38.76 21.33
N SER A 75 10.61 39.95 21.90
CA SER A 75 10.54 40.15 23.34
C SER A 75 9.29 40.93 23.75
N TYR A 76 8.89 40.78 25.01
CA TYR A 76 7.74 41.45 25.60
C TYR A 76 8.01 41.91 27.03
N SER A 77 7.17 42.80 27.54
CA SER A 77 7.18 43.18 28.95
C SER A 77 5.78 43.52 29.46
N ARG A 78 5.53 43.26 30.74
CA ARG A 78 4.37 43.79 31.45
C ARG A 78 4.66 45.22 31.92
N ALA A 79 3.62 45.95 32.34
CA ALA A 79 3.82 47.29 32.90
C ALA A 79 4.78 47.26 34.10
N GLY A 80 5.64 48.28 34.21
CA GLY A 80 6.63 48.41 35.29
C GLY A 80 7.88 47.53 35.13
N ALA A 81 8.13 46.95 33.95
CA ALA A 81 9.26 46.03 33.78
C ALA A 81 10.63 46.75 33.70
N ALA A 82 11.60 46.22 34.43
CA ALA A 82 13.00 46.67 34.35
C ALA A 82 13.72 46.23 33.06
N ALA A 83 13.30 45.10 32.49
CA ALA A 83 13.88 44.51 31.29
C ALA A 83 12.81 43.76 30.47
N CYS A 84 13.11 43.52 29.20
CA CYS A 84 12.26 42.70 28.33
C CYS A 84 12.51 41.20 28.56
N SER A 85 11.45 40.42 28.50
CA SER A 85 11.50 38.96 28.50
C SER A 85 11.38 38.45 27.06
N LYS A 86 12.20 37.47 26.68
CA LYS A 86 12.08 36.82 25.37
C LYS A 86 10.78 36.02 25.28
N CYS A 87 10.23 35.90 24.08
CA CYS A 87 9.17 34.93 23.81
C CYS A 87 9.68 33.50 23.96
N TRP A 88 8.87 32.63 24.58
CA TRP A 88 9.22 31.23 24.78
C TRP A 88 9.09 30.44 23.46
N PRO A 89 9.75 29.27 23.32
CA PRO A 89 9.59 28.41 22.15
C PRO A 89 8.11 28.11 21.84
N GLY A 90 7.75 28.18 20.56
CA GLY A 90 6.36 28.12 20.08
C GLY A 90 5.64 29.47 20.10
N SER A 91 6.27 30.56 20.54
CA SER A 91 5.68 31.91 20.53
C SER A 91 6.62 32.95 19.92
N PHE A 92 6.03 34.07 19.51
CA PHE A 92 6.74 35.17 18.86
C PHE A 92 6.16 36.54 19.25
N ALA A 93 6.92 37.61 18.98
CA ALA A 93 6.45 38.99 19.07
C ALA A 93 6.93 39.76 17.83
N ALA A 94 6.03 40.04 16.88
CA ALA A 94 6.43 40.65 15.60
C ALA A 94 6.86 42.12 15.71
N SER A 95 6.22 42.86 16.60
CA SER A 95 6.39 44.31 16.71
C SER A 95 7.24 44.68 17.91
N SER A 96 8.02 45.76 17.76
CA SER A 96 8.63 46.41 18.91
C SER A 96 7.53 46.98 19.82
N GLY A 97 7.75 46.92 21.13
CA GLY A 97 6.74 47.37 22.10
C GLY A 97 5.67 46.32 22.42
N SER A 98 5.91 45.03 22.16
CA SER A 98 4.91 43.99 22.40
C SER A 98 4.67 43.78 23.91
N ALA A 99 3.41 43.84 24.35
CA ALA A 99 3.04 43.59 25.75
C ALA A 99 2.96 42.10 26.11
N SER A 100 2.89 41.22 25.11
CA SER A 100 2.81 39.76 25.28
C SER A 100 3.30 39.04 24.03
N CYS A 101 3.62 37.75 24.16
CA CYS A 101 3.94 36.89 23.01
C CYS A 101 2.70 36.22 22.44
N GLN A 102 2.65 36.11 21.13
CA GLN A 102 1.62 35.40 20.38
C GLN A 102 2.10 33.97 20.10
N LYS A 103 1.21 32.98 20.25
CA LYS A 103 1.53 31.60 19.90
C LYS A 103 1.60 31.44 18.38
N CYS A 104 2.53 30.62 17.90
CA CYS A 104 2.51 30.20 16.50
C CYS A 104 1.21 29.47 16.17
N ALA A 105 0.61 29.81 15.03
CA ALA A 105 -0.57 29.10 14.54
C ALA A 105 -0.21 27.67 14.15
N LYS A 106 -1.24 26.81 14.01
CA LYS A 106 -1.09 25.45 13.47
C LYS A 106 -0.33 25.48 12.14
N GLY A 107 0.48 24.44 11.90
CA GLY A 107 1.37 24.35 10.74
C GLY A 107 2.63 25.23 10.79
N SER A 108 2.85 26.01 11.86
CA SER A 108 4.07 26.82 12.05
C SER A 108 4.65 26.67 13.45
N MET A 109 5.95 26.88 13.58
CA MET A 109 6.69 26.73 14.84
C MET A 109 7.62 27.90 15.12
N ALA A 110 8.06 27.98 16.38
CA ALA A 110 9.16 28.82 16.83
C ALA A 110 10.10 27.93 17.65
N ALA A 111 11.20 27.48 17.04
CA ALA A 111 12.07 26.44 17.61
C ALA A 111 12.84 26.92 18.85
N THR A 112 13.17 28.22 18.89
CA THR A 112 13.96 28.84 19.95
C THR A 112 13.20 29.99 20.58
N ASP A 113 13.71 30.49 21.71
CA ASP A 113 13.22 31.71 22.31
C ASP A 113 13.52 32.95 21.47
N GLY A 114 12.84 34.07 21.77
CA GLY A 114 13.19 35.38 21.22
C GLY A 114 12.84 35.60 19.75
N LEU A 115 11.98 34.77 19.15
CA LEU A 115 11.65 34.88 17.73
C LEU A 115 10.62 35.98 17.46
N SER A 116 10.83 36.75 16.38
CA SER A 116 9.90 37.79 15.93
C SER A 116 8.86 37.28 14.94
N SER A 117 8.97 36.04 14.48
CA SER A 117 8.00 35.40 13.58
C SER A 117 8.05 33.88 13.73
N CYS A 118 6.99 33.21 13.26
CA CYS A 118 6.93 31.76 13.19
C CYS A 118 7.40 31.28 11.81
N THR A 119 8.02 30.11 11.79
CA THR A 119 8.44 29.43 10.56
C THR A 119 7.45 28.32 10.23
N PRO A 120 6.91 28.24 9.00
CA PRO A 120 6.09 27.12 8.57
C PRO A 120 6.84 25.79 8.72
N CYS A 121 6.13 24.72 9.04
CA CYS A 121 6.73 23.40 9.01
C CYS A 121 7.20 23.04 7.60
N PRO A 122 8.35 22.37 7.45
CA PRO A 122 8.79 21.88 6.15
C PRO A 122 7.79 20.84 5.62
N ALA A 123 7.76 20.67 4.30
CA ALA A 123 6.92 19.65 3.68
C ALA A 123 7.25 18.25 4.23
N GLY A 124 6.24 17.41 4.40
CA GLY A 124 6.34 16.12 5.08
C GLY A 124 6.31 16.20 6.60
N SER A 125 6.09 17.39 7.17
CA SER A 125 5.83 17.58 8.60
C SER A 125 4.61 18.48 8.82
N PHE A 126 4.03 18.41 10.02
CA PHE A 126 2.82 19.13 10.39
C PHE A 126 2.82 19.51 11.87
N ILE A 127 1.94 20.44 12.24
CA ILE A 127 1.61 20.79 13.63
C ILE A 127 0.09 21.01 13.73
N SER A 128 -0.59 20.24 14.56
CA SER A 128 -2.06 20.29 14.71
C SER A 128 -2.55 21.31 15.75
N PHE A 129 -1.67 21.85 16.59
CA PHE A 129 -2.03 22.78 17.68
C PHE A 129 -1.13 24.02 17.71
N SER A 130 -1.66 25.13 18.22
CA SER A 130 -0.89 26.38 18.32
C SER A 130 0.13 26.34 19.45
N GLY A 131 1.24 27.04 19.28
CA GLY A 131 2.27 27.15 20.31
C GLY A 131 3.26 25.99 20.36
N SER A 132 3.32 25.14 19.32
CA SER A 132 4.31 24.07 19.26
C SER A 132 5.70 24.62 18.91
N PRO A 133 6.76 24.21 19.61
CA PRO A 133 8.14 24.59 19.27
C PRO A 133 8.73 23.73 18.15
N ALA A 134 8.11 22.59 17.81
CA ALA A 134 8.66 21.64 16.86
C ALA A 134 7.59 21.05 15.93
N CYS A 135 8.00 20.73 14.70
CA CYS A 135 7.18 20.03 13.73
C CYS A 135 7.23 18.51 13.94
N VAL A 136 6.11 17.83 13.66
CA VAL A 136 6.00 16.37 13.71
C VAL A 136 6.03 15.83 12.29
N GLN A 137 6.82 14.80 12.03
CA GLN A 137 6.85 14.16 10.70
C GLN A 137 5.53 13.46 10.39
N CYS A 138 5.13 13.49 9.13
CA CYS A 138 4.00 12.71 8.65
C CYS A 138 4.30 11.22 8.76
N PRO A 139 3.36 10.40 9.29
CA PRO A 139 3.51 8.95 9.29
C PRO A 139 3.52 8.41 7.86
N ALA A 140 4.11 7.23 7.68
CA ALA A 140 4.12 6.56 6.37
C ALA A 140 2.68 6.34 5.85
N GLY A 141 2.49 6.45 4.54
CA GLY A 141 1.18 6.45 3.89
C GLY A 141 0.45 7.79 3.93
N THR A 142 1.08 8.83 4.47
CA THR A 142 0.56 10.21 4.44
C THR A 142 1.61 11.19 3.92
N SER A 143 1.20 12.38 3.53
CA SER A 143 2.08 13.47 3.10
C SER A 143 1.51 14.85 3.45
N SER A 144 2.37 15.85 3.56
CA SER A 144 1.96 17.24 3.77
C SER A 144 2.82 18.20 2.95
N LYS A 145 2.23 19.32 2.53
CA LYS A 145 2.99 20.46 2.02
C LYS A 145 3.54 21.28 3.18
N ALA A 146 4.46 22.20 2.88
CA ALA A 146 4.98 23.11 3.88
C ALA A 146 3.86 23.95 4.50
N GLY A 147 3.89 24.13 5.82
CA GLY A 147 2.90 24.93 6.55
C GLY A 147 1.57 24.24 6.85
N GLU A 148 1.42 22.96 6.52
CA GLU A 148 0.17 22.24 6.76
C GLU A 148 0.00 21.86 8.23
N ALA A 149 -1.26 21.88 8.66
CA ALA A 149 -1.63 21.53 10.04
C ALA A 149 -1.92 20.04 10.23
N GLU A 150 -1.98 19.27 9.15
CA GLU A 150 -2.31 17.84 9.15
C GLU A 150 -1.68 17.14 7.94
N CYS A 151 -1.45 15.83 8.05
CA CYS A 151 -1.01 15.01 6.93
C CYS A 151 -2.20 14.41 6.18
N SER A 152 -2.15 14.49 4.86
CA SER A 152 -3.14 13.90 3.97
C SER A 152 -2.77 12.45 3.64
N LYS A 153 -3.73 11.52 3.73
CA LYS A 153 -3.53 10.13 3.29
C LYS A 153 -3.27 10.05 1.80
N CYS A 154 -2.38 9.14 1.40
CA CYS A 154 -2.20 8.81 -0.01
C CYS A 154 -3.47 8.18 -0.59
N GLN A 155 -3.83 8.63 -1.78
CA GLN A 155 -4.95 8.04 -2.53
C GLN A 155 -4.60 6.60 -2.97
N PRO A 156 -5.59 5.76 -3.28
CA PRO A 156 -5.34 4.45 -3.87
C PRO A 156 -4.41 4.53 -5.09
N GLY A 157 -3.53 3.55 -5.22
CA GLY A 157 -2.48 3.51 -6.23
C GLY A 157 -1.31 4.46 -5.99
N HIS A 158 -1.28 5.15 -4.85
CA HIS A 158 -0.12 5.92 -4.39
C HIS A 158 0.38 5.41 -3.03
N PHE A 159 1.64 5.72 -2.73
CA PHE A 159 2.28 5.39 -1.47
C PHE A 159 3.21 6.51 -1.00
N SER A 160 3.58 6.50 0.28
CA SER A 160 4.63 7.38 0.80
C SER A 160 5.38 6.78 1.98
N PRO A 161 6.71 6.95 2.07
CA PRO A 161 7.44 6.73 3.31
C PRO A 161 7.08 7.81 4.35
N ALA A 162 7.51 7.61 5.60
CA ALA A 162 7.38 8.64 6.63
C ALA A 162 8.12 9.93 6.23
N GLY A 163 7.57 11.08 6.58
CA GLY A 163 8.17 12.39 6.27
C GLY A 163 8.06 12.82 4.80
N ALA A 164 7.19 12.21 4.01
CA ALA A 164 7.07 12.54 2.59
C ALA A 164 6.34 13.87 2.34
N ALA A 165 6.91 14.71 1.49
CA ALA A 165 6.28 15.93 1.01
C ALA A 165 5.08 15.69 0.08
N ALA A 166 5.04 14.54 -0.60
CA ALA A 166 3.98 14.14 -1.49
C ALA A 166 3.88 12.61 -1.61
N CYS A 167 2.68 12.13 -1.88
CA CYS A 167 2.44 10.74 -2.27
C CYS A 167 2.95 10.48 -3.69
N ARG A 168 3.54 9.30 -3.91
CA ARG A 168 4.09 8.87 -5.20
C ARG A 168 3.23 7.76 -5.79
N PRO A 169 2.99 7.73 -7.11
CA PRO A 169 2.24 6.65 -7.73
C PRO A 169 3.03 5.34 -7.62
N CYS A 170 2.29 4.23 -7.51
CA CYS A 170 2.90 2.92 -7.64
C CYS A 170 3.45 2.70 -9.06
N PRO A 171 4.64 2.09 -9.19
CA PRO A 171 5.15 1.74 -10.51
C PRO A 171 4.25 0.70 -11.18
N ALA A 172 4.28 0.64 -12.52
CA ALA A 172 3.58 -0.40 -13.26
C ALA A 172 4.00 -1.80 -12.79
N GLY A 173 3.04 -2.73 -12.73
CA GLY A 173 3.20 -4.05 -12.14
C GLY A 173 3.05 -4.07 -10.62
N SER A 174 2.69 -2.95 -9.98
CA SER A 174 2.37 -2.89 -8.56
C SER A 174 1.10 -2.07 -8.32
N TYR A 175 0.53 -2.18 -7.11
CA TYR A 175 -0.68 -1.48 -6.70
C TYR A 175 -0.63 -1.11 -5.22
N SER A 176 -1.54 -0.25 -4.78
CA SER A 176 -1.70 0.06 -3.35
C SER A 176 -3.13 0.48 -2.99
N ALA A 177 -3.52 0.19 -1.76
CA ALA A 177 -4.72 0.78 -1.15
C ALA A 177 -4.45 2.21 -0.68
N ALA A 178 -5.50 2.93 -0.27
CA ALA A 178 -5.35 4.24 0.34
C ALA A 178 -4.50 4.17 1.63
N GLY A 179 -3.63 5.14 1.83
CA GLY A 179 -2.77 5.23 3.01
C GLY A 179 -1.63 4.21 3.05
N ALA A 180 -1.23 3.64 1.91
CA ALA A 180 -0.14 2.66 1.87
C ALA A 180 1.25 3.29 2.04
N SER A 181 2.10 2.64 2.82
CA SER A 181 3.50 3.03 3.00
C SER A 181 4.42 2.53 1.89
N ALA A 182 3.99 1.52 1.13
CA ALA A 182 4.68 0.91 0.01
C ALA A 182 3.69 0.30 -0.99
N CYS A 183 4.15 0.03 -2.20
CA CYS A 183 3.37 -0.69 -3.21
C CYS A 183 3.52 -2.20 -3.07
N THR A 184 2.46 -2.92 -3.42
CA THR A 184 2.43 -4.38 -3.49
C THR A 184 2.55 -4.82 -4.94
N SER A 185 3.43 -5.77 -5.24
CA SER A 185 3.57 -6.31 -6.60
C SER A 185 2.32 -7.07 -7.02
N CYS A 186 1.97 -6.99 -8.31
CA CYS A 186 0.90 -7.81 -8.84
C CYS A 186 1.27 -9.29 -8.80
N PRO A 187 0.35 -10.17 -8.37
CA PRO A 187 0.59 -11.60 -8.43
C PRO A 187 0.75 -12.06 -9.88
N ALA A 188 1.42 -13.18 -10.09
CA ALA A 188 1.50 -13.81 -11.40
C ALA A 188 0.10 -14.05 -11.97
N GLY A 189 -0.04 -13.97 -13.29
CA GLY A 189 -1.32 -13.99 -14.00
C GLY A 189 -2.05 -12.64 -14.04
N SER A 190 -1.53 -11.61 -13.39
CA SER A 190 -2.12 -10.26 -13.39
C SER A 190 -1.09 -9.18 -13.75
N PHE A 191 -1.57 -8.00 -14.12
CA PHE A 191 -0.75 -6.85 -14.44
C PHE A 191 -1.36 -5.55 -13.89
N SER A 192 -0.59 -4.47 -13.87
CA SER A 192 -1.12 -3.13 -13.59
C SER A 192 -0.34 -2.04 -14.31
N ALA A 193 -1.03 -0.96 -14.65
CA ALA A 193 -0.41 0.29 -15.06
C ALA A 193 0.17 1.05 -13.85
N ALA A 194 0.99 2.06 -14.09
CA ALA A 194 1.45 2.95 -13.03
C ALA A 194 0.27 3.68 -12.37
N GLY A 195 0.30 3.83 -11.04
CA GLY A 195 -0.76 4.47 -10.26
C GLY A 195 -2.01 3.61 -10.05
N ALA A 196 -1.95 2.30 -10.29
CA ALA A 196 -3.10 1.42 -10.14
C ALA A 196 -3.42 1.12 -8.66
N SER A 197 -4.71 1.11 -8.32
CA SER A 197 -5.21 0.74 -6.99
C SER A 197 -5.42 -0.77 -6.82
N ALA A 198 -5.41 -1.53 -7.90
CA ALA A 198 -5.53 -2.98 -7.93
C ALA A 198 -4.87 -3.56 -9.20
N CYS A 199 -4.62 -4.86 -9.20
CA CYS A 199 -4.14 -5.58 -10.38
C CYS A 199 -5.29 -6.09 -11.23
N THR A 200 -5.10 -6.08 -12.53
CA THR A 200 -6.01 -6.63 -13.53
C THR A 200 -5.53 -7.99 -13.96
N ARG A 201 -6.41 -9.01 -13.93
CA ARG A 201 -6.07 -10.34 -14.45
C ARG A 201 -5.83 -10.29 -15.95
N CYS A 202 -4.87 -11.06 -16.45
CA CYS A 202 -4.67 -11.20 -17.89
C CYS A 202 -5.93 -11.78 -18.54
N PRO A 203 -6.49 -11.17 -19.60
CA PRO A 203 -7.65 -11.71 -20.29
C PRO A 203 -7.32 -13.02 -21.02
N ALA A 204 -8.35 -13.74 -21.45
CA ALA A 204 -8.20 -14.91 -22.33
C ALA A 204 -7.36 -14.55 -23.57
N GLY A 205 -6.55 -15.50 -24.03
CA GLY A 205 -5.55 -15.29 -25.08
C GLY A 205 -4.26 -14.61 -24.62
N GLN A 206 -4.14 -14.23 -23.34
CA GLN A 206 -2.91 -13.66 -22.76
C GLN A 206 -2.56 -14.33 -21.42
N PHE A 207 -1.31 -14.13 -20.99
CA PHE A 207 -0.78 -14.67 -19.73
C PHE A 207 0.29 -13.76 -19.11
N ALA A 208 0.57 -13.95 -17.83
CA ALA A 208 1.69 -13.30 -17.13
C ALA A 208 2.39 -14.32 -16.22
N SER A 209 3.61 -14.70 -16.58
CA SER A 209 4.37 -15.77 -15.91
C SER A 209 5.00 -15.38 -14.58
N SER A 210 5.05 -14.08 -14.28
CA SER A 210 5.85 -13.55 -13.17
C SER A 210 5.08 -12.49 -12.41
N GLU A 211 5.35 -12.40 -11.11
CA GLU A 211 4.90 -11.28 -10.29
C GLU A 211 5.47 -9.97 -10.82
N GLY A 212 4.79 -8.86 -10.52
CA GLY A 212 5.25 -7.55 -10.96
C GLY A 212 5.08 -7.29 -12.46
N SER A 213 4.27 -8.11 -13.16
CA SER A 213 4.05 -7.95 -14.59
C SER A 213 3.41 -6.60 -14.92
N LYS A 214 4.03 -5.83 -15.80
CA LYS A 214 3.53 -4.51 -16.23
C LYS A 214 2.43 -4.61 -17.29
N GLN A 215 2.41 -5.72 -18.00
CA GLN A 215 1.47 -6.05 -19.07
C GLN A 215 1.38 -7.56 -19.21
N CYS A 216 0.31 -8.03 -19.83
CA CYS A 216 0.17 -9.42 -20.21
C CYS A 216 0.85 -9.69 -21.55
N LYS A 217 1.35 -10.92 -21.72
CA LYS A 217 1.94 -11.41 -22.96
C LYS A 217 0.87 -12.17 -23.74
N ALA A 218 0.78 -11.90 -25.04
CA ALA A 218 -0.07 -12.70 -25.91
C ALA A 218 0.41 -14.16 -25.97
N CYS A 219 -0.53 -15.09 -26.09
CA CYS A 219 -0.21 -16.48 -26.36
C CYS A 219 0.53 -16.57 -27.72
N PRO A 220 1.69 -17.25 -27.81
CA PRO A 220 2.36 -17.47 -29.08
C PRO A 220 1.48 -18.24 -30.07
N PRO A 221 1.74 -18.15 -31.40
CA PRO A 221 1.05 -18.97 -32.39
C PRO A 221 1.05 -20.45 -32.00
N GLY A 222 -0.08 -21.13 -32.16
CA GLY A 222 -0.22 -22.52 -31.72
C GLY A 222 -0.36 -22.70 -30.20
N SER A 223 -0.80 -21.67 -29.46
CA SER A 223 -1.14 -21.77 -28.04
C SER A 223 -2.39 -20.97 -27.69
N PHE A 224 -2.96 -21.18 -26.51
CA PHE A 224 -4.17 -20.54 -26.03
C PHE A 224 -4.18 -20.35 -24.51
N SER A 225 -5.07 -19.47 -24.05
CA SER A 225 -5.37 -19.22 -22.63
C SER A 225 -6.89 -19.03 -22.56
N ASP A 226 -7.58 -20.04 -22.05
CA ASP A 226 -9.05 -20.18 -22.01
C ASP A 226 -9.72 -19.30 -20.95
N THR A 227 -9.00 -19.02 -19.85
CA THR A 227 -9.50 -18.27 -18.71
C THR A 227 -8.61 -17.10 -18.34
N ALA A 228 -9.18 -16.06 -17.74
CA ALA A 228 -8.40 -14.95 -17.24
C ALA A 228 -7.47 -15.36 -16.09
N GLY A 229 -6.27 -14.77 -16.03
CA GLY A 229 -5.32 -14.99 -14.94
C GLY A 229 -4.32 -16.13 -15.16
N ARG A 230 -4.17 -16.64 -16.39
CA ARG A 230 -3.22 -17.73 -16.68
C ARG A 230 -1.76 -17.29 -16.51
N LEU A 231 -0.94 -18.21 -16.03
CA LEU A 231 0.50 -18.04 -15.82
C LEU A 231 1.33 -18.39 -17.07
N SER A 232 0.76 -19.18 -17.97
CA SER A 232 1.36 -19.64 -19.22
C SER A 232 0.28 -19.84 -20.28
N ALA A 233 0.70 -19.96 -21.54
CA ALA A 233 -0.18 -20.40 -22.62
C ALA A 233 -0.16 -21.93 -22.71
N ASN A 234 -1.33 -22.55 -22.86
CA ASN A 234 -1.47 -23.96 -23.18
C ASN A 234 -1.18 -24.17 -24.67
N ARG A 235 -0.48 -25.24 -25.02
CA ARG A 235 -0.20 -25.53 -26.43
C ARG A 235 -1.47 -26.05 -27.13
N LYS A 236 -1.70 -25.58 -28.35
CA LYS A 236 -2.63 -26.16 -29.32
C LYS A 236 -1.95 -27.38 -29.94
N LEU A 237 -2.54 -28.55 -29.76
CA LEU A 237 -2.04 -29.82 -30.32
C LEU A 237 -2.94 -30.22 -31.48
N ASN A 238 -2.38 -30.63 -32.62
CA ASN A 238 -3.17 -31.26 -33.66
C ASN A 238 -3.27 -32.77 -33.40
N VAL A 239 -4.50 -33.27 -33.40
CA VAL A 239 -4.80 -34.70 -33.37
C VAL A 239 -5.30 -35.09 -34.73
N SER A 240 -4.60 -36.05 -35.33
CA SER A 240 -5.06 -36.74 -36.53
C SER A 240 -5.73 -38.04 -36.11
N CYS A 241 -7.00 -38.23 -36.48
CA CYS A 241 -7.70 -39.47 -36.24
C CYS A 241 -7.86 -40.29 -37.51
N TRP A 242 -7.52 -41.58 -37.44
CA TRP A 242 -7.79 -42.53 -38.53
C TRP A 242 -9.12 -43.19 -38.23
N THR A 243 -10.19 -42.62 -38.79
CA THR A 243 -11.53 -43.21 -38.78
C THR A 243 -11.96 -43.50 -40.21
N SER A 244 -13.00 -44.30 -40.38
CA SER A 244 -13.64 -44.60 -41.67
C SER A 244 -14.28 -43.37 -42.37
N TRP A 245 -14.06 -42.15 -41.85
CA TRP A 245 -14.66 -40.91 -42.34
C TRP A 245 -13.58 -39.83 -42.59
N PRO A 246 -13.65 -39.11 -43.72
CA PRO A 246 -12.71 -38.03 -44.03
C PRO A 246 -13.05 -36.78 -43.20
N GLU A 247 -12.02 -36.09 -42.70
CA GLU A 247 -12.02 -34.90 -41.81
C GLU A 247 -11.90 -35.17 -40.29
N CYS A 248 -10.69 -35.57 -39.84
CA CYS A 248 -10.38 -35.68 -38.40
C CYS A 248 -9.02 -35.08 -38.01
N GLU A 249 -8.60 -33.97 -38.63
CA GLU A 249 -7.55 -33.14 -38.04
C GLU A 249 -8.20 -32.08 -37.16
N ARG A 250 -7.95 -32.14 -35.85
CA ARG A 250 -8.56 -31.26 -34.85
C ARG A 250 -7.47 -30.67 -33.96
N THR A 251 -7.63 -29.40 -33.60
CA THR A 251 -6.81 -28.79 -32.55
C THR A 251 -7.43 -29.09 -31.18
N ILE A 252 -6.63 -29.59 -30.23
CA ILE A 252 -7.05 -29.76 -28.84
C ILE A 252 -6.99 -28.40 -28.14
N ASP A 253 -8.15 -27.94 -27.67
CA ASP A 253 -8.32 -26.80 -26.77
C ASP A 253 -9.20 -27.16 -25.55
N ASN A 254 -8.92 -28.34 -24.98
CA ASN A 254 -9.71 -29.09 -23.98
C ASN A 254 -10.89 -29.90 -24.54
N ASP A 255 -11.16 -29.90 -25.85
CA ASP A 255 -12.14 -30.80 -26.47
C ASP A 255 -11.63 -31.34 -27.82
N VAL A 256 -11.85 -32.64 -28.09
CA VAL A 256 -11.72 -33.23 -29.43
C VAL A 256 -13.03 -33.92 -29.81
N TYR A 257 -13.62 -33.45 -30.90
CA TYR A 257 -14.85 -34.03 -31.44
C TYR A 257 -14.51 -34.97 -32.60
N SER A 258 -14.62 -36.28 -32.37
CA SER A 258 -14.37 -37.32 -33.38
C SER A 258 -15.42 -38.43 -33.29
N TYR A 259 -16.18 -38.66 -34.37
CA TYR A 259 -17.20 -39.70 -34.45
C TYR A 259 -16.86 -40.77 -35.49
N GLY A 260 -17.24 -42.02 -35.23
CA GLY A 260 -17.09 -43.10 -36.21
C GLY A 260 -17.51 -44.46 -35.69
N GLN A 261 -17.29 -45.48 -36.51
CA GLN A 261 -17.55 -46.88 -36.16
C GLN A 261 -16.32 -47.75 -36.44
N ALA A 262 -16.06 -48.70 -35.55
CA ALA A 262 -15.00 -49.70 -35.69
C ALA A 262 -15.59 -51.11 -35.65
N LEU A 263 -15.22 -51.95 -36.62
CA LEU A 263 -15.63 -53.34 -36.73
C LEU A 263 -14.70 -54.22 -35.88
N ASN A 264 -15.28 -55.09 -35.06
CA ASN A 264 -14.47 -56.05 -34.29
C ASN A 264 -13.75 -57.01 -35.24
N LYS A 265 -12.42 -57.14 -35.06
CA LYS A 265 -11.52 -57.92 -35.92
C LYS A 265 -11.96 -59.38 -36.10
N LYS A 266 -12.65 -59.96 -35.11
CA LYS A 266 -13.23 -61.32 -35.19
C LYS A 266 -14.27 -61.47 -36.31
N PHE A 267 -14.98 -60.39 -36.64
CA PHE A 267 -16.03 -60.35 -37.67
C PHE A 267 -15.58 -59.62 -38.95
N ALA A 268 -14.37 -59.06 -38.95
CA ALA A 268 -13.78 -58.42 -40.11
C ALA A 268 -13.36 -59.47 -41.14
N LYS A 269 -13.59 -59.20 -42.43
CA LYS A 269 -13.06 -60.03 -43.49
C LYS A 269 -11.54 -59.82 -43.55
N PRO A 270 -10.75 -60.78 -44.07
CA PRO A 270 -9.31 -60.58 -44.26
C PRO A 270 -8.97 -59.35 -45.13
N SER A 271 -9.89 -58.94 -46.01
CA SER A 271 -9.77 -57.76 -46.87
C SER A 271 -10.22 -56.44 -46.21
N THR A 272 -10.75 -56.47 -44.99
CA THR A 272 -11.21 -55.27 -44.28
C THR A 272 -10.00 -54.40 -43.93
N PRO A 273 -9.99 -53.11 -44.32
CA PRO A 273 -8.90 -52.20 -43.98
C PRO A 273 -8.69 -52.08 -42.47
N VAL A 274 -7.42 -52.00 -42.04
CA VAL A 274 -7.05 -52.03 -40.62
C VAL A 274 -7.68 -50.85 -39.87
N HIS A 275 -7.72 -49.65 -40.46
CA HIS A 275 -8.31 -48.44 -39.88
C HIS A 275 -9.84 -48.48 -39.72
N GLU A 276 -10.52 -49.49 -40.26
CA GLU A 276 -11.95 -49.73 -40.01
C GLU A 276 -12.18 -50.59 -38.75
N THR A 277 -11.11 -51.07 -38.10
CA THR A 277 -11.19 -52.00 -36.96
C THR A 277 -10.80 -51.38 -35.61
N TYR A 278 -10.33 -50.12 -35.59
CA TYR A 278 -9.98 -49.38 -34.39
C TYR A 278 -10.00 -47.87 -34.64
N PHE A 279 -10.06 -47.08 -33.58
CA PHE A 279 -9.80 -45.64 -33.63
C PHE A 279 -8.35 -45.40 -33.26
N HIS A 280 -7.66 -44.55 -34.02
CA HIS A 280 -6.28 -44.15 -33.75
C HIS A 280 -6.21 -42.64 -33.73
N TYR A 281 -5.77 -42.07 -32.62
CA TYR A 281 -5.48 -40.66 -32.45
C TYR A 281 -3.97 -40.48 -32.38
N LYS A 282 -3.42 -39.68 -33.28
CA LYS A 282 -1.99 -39.36 -33.29
C LYS A 282 -1.81 -37.88 -33.00
N PHE A 283 -1.05 -37.60 -31.95
CA PHE A 283 -0.68 -36.25 -31.55
C PHE A 283 0.48 -35.75 -32.43
N ASP A 284 0.44 -34.48 -32.83
CA ASP A 284 1.51 -33.82 -33.58
C ASP A 284 2.82 -33.66 -32.79
N ALA A 285 2.78 -33.88 -31.48
CA ALA A 285 3.93 -33.99 -30.60
C ALA A 285 3.62 -34.89 -29.40
N PRO A 286 4.65 -35.37 -28.67
CA PRO A 286 4.44 -36.09 -27.43
C PRO A 286 3.69 -35.24 -26.40
N VAL A 287 2.73 -35.85 -25.71
CA VAL A 287 1.91 -35.19 -24.68
C VAL A 287 2.02 -35.93 -23.35
N HIS A 288 1.85 -35.18 -22.27
CA HIS A 288 1.54 -35.77 -20.97
C HIS A 288 0.02 -35.98 -20.90
N LEU A 289 -0.41 -37.23 -21.07
CA LEU A 289 -1.82 -37.59 -20.95
C LEU A 289 -2.14 -37.76 -19.47
N ARG A 290 -3.17 -37.07 -18.97
CA ARG A 290 -3.67 -37.26 -17.58
C ARG A 290 -4.98 -38.03 -17.50
N GLY A 291 -5.73 -37.96 -18.58
CA GLY A 291 -7.03 -38.59 -18.66
C GLY A 291 -7.70 -38.33 -20.00
N TYR A 292 -8.79 -39.04 -20.19
CA TYR A 292 -9.65 -38.89 -21.35
C TYR A 292 -11.07 -39.27 -20.95
N VAL A 293 -12.04 -38.81 -21.75
CA VAL A 293 -13.43 -39.20 -21.63
C VAL A 293 -13.93 -39.65 -23.00
N VAL A 294 -14.56 -40.82 -23.06
CA VAL A 294 -15.17 -41.35 -24.29
C VAL A 294 -16.67 -41.51 -24.08
N TRP A 295 -17.48 -40.99 -25.00
CA TRP A 295 -18.94 -41.14 -24.96
C TRP A 295 -19.59 -41.32 -26.34
N GLY A 296 -20.89 -41.66 -26.34
CA GLY A 296 -21.66 -42.09 -27.50
C GLY A 296 -22.57 -40.99 -28.06
N LYS A 297 -22.86 -41.04 -29.37
CA LYS A 297 -23.49 -39.93 -30.12
C LYS A 297 -24.93 -39.79 -29.66
N TYR A 298 -25.33 -38.59 -29.28
CA TYR A 298 -26.67 -38.29 -28.73
C TYR A 298 -27.06 -39.18 -27.52
N GLY A 299 -26.10 -39.87 -26.91
CA GLY A 299 -26.30 -40.76 -25.76
C GLY A 299 -27.05 -42.07 -26.01
N CYS A 300 -27.33 -42.45 -27.25
CA CYS A 300 -28.16 -43.63 -27.54
C CYS A 300 -27.37 -44.92 -27.89
N CYS A 301 -26.05 -44.84 -28.03
CA CYS A 301 -25.29 -45.93 -28.68
C CYS A 301 -24.18 -46.59 -27.86
N LEU A 302 -23.77 -46.05 -26.71
CA LEU A 302 -22.83 -46.75 -25.82
C LEU A 302 -23.63 -47.62 -24.84
N LYS A 303 -24.01 -48.82 -25.30
CA LYS A 303 -24.77 -49.80 -24.50
C LYS A 303 -23.91 -50.47 -23.42
N SER A 304 -22.61 -50.58 -23.67
CA SER A 304 -21.60 -50.92 -22.68
C SER A 304 -20.23 -50.38 -23.10
N LEU A 305 -19.44 -49.91 -22.14
CA LEU A 305 -18.04 -49.55 -22.36
C LEU A 305 -17.12 -50.74 -22.01
N THR A 306 -17.67 -51.90 -21.62
CA THR A 306 -16.90 -53.13 -21.38
C THR A 306 -16.32 -53.75 -22.64
N ASP A 307 -16.72 -53.27 -23.80
CA ASP A 307 -16.60 -53.93 -25.10
C ASP A 307 -15.35 -53.50 -25.87
N TYR A 308 -14.58 -52.56 -25.33
CA TYR A 308 -13.34 -52.07 -25.94
C TYR A 308 -12.20 -51.96 -24.92
N GLU A 309 -10.98 -51.95 -25.45
CA GLU A 309 -9.74 -51.66 -24.75
C GLU A 309 -9.16 -50.36 -25.29
N ILE A 310 -8.62 -49.54 -24.39
CA ILE A 310 -7.92 -48.32 -24.74
C ILE A 310 -6.45 -48.55 -24.45
N TYR A 311 -5.63 -48.30 -25.47
CA TYR A 311 -4.19 -48.41 -25.42
C TYR A 311 -3.57 -47.05 -25.66
N VAL A 312 -2.67 -46.67 -24.77
CA VAL A 312 -1.81 -45.51 -24.93
C VAL A 312 -0.45 -46.04 -25.39
N ILE A 313 0.07 -45.53 -26.51
CA ILE A 313 1.37 -45.95 -27.02
C ILE A 313 2.44 -45.00 -26.46
N HIS A 314 3.24 -45.52 -25.53
CA HIS A 314 4.39 -44.83 -24.94
C HIS A 314 5.67 -45.52 -25.41
N GLU A 315 6.57 -44.77 -26.03
CA GLU A 315 7.84 -45.31 -26.57
C GLU A 315 7.68 -46.54 -27.50
N GLY A 316 6.54 -46.66 -28.18
CA GLY A 316 6.22 -47.80 -29.05
C GLY A 316 5.59 -49.00 -28.35
N ASN A 317 5.46 -48.97 -27.02
CA ASN A 317 4.82 -50.03 -26.24
C ASN A 317 3.38 -49.66 -25.87
N PRO A 318 2.41 -50.58 -26.03
CA PRO A 318 1.03 -50.36 -25.62
C PRO A 318 0.89 -50.46 -24.10
N ILE A 319 0.42 -49.38 -23.47
CA ILE A 319 0.01 -49.32 -22.07
C ILE A 319 -1.51 -49.35 -22.02
N SER A 320 -2.08 -50.31 -21.30
CA SER A 320 -3.53 -50.35 -21.05
C SER A 320 -3.85 -49.54 -19.80
N CYS A 321 -4.71 -48.54 -19.95
CA CYS A 321 -5.14 -47.67 -18.86
C CYS A 321 -6.54 -48.07 -18.36
N PHE A 322 -6.68 -48.28 -17.04
CA PHE A 322 -7.92 -48.72 -16.39
C PHE A 322 -8.96 -47.60 -16.27
N TYR A 323 -10.00 -47.62 -17.11
CA TYR A 323 -11.06 -46.61 -17.06
C TYR A 323 -12.23 -47.01 -16.15
N THR A 324 -12.92 -46.00 -15.60
CA THR A 324 -14.18 -46.16 -14.89
C THR A 324 -15.36 -45.83 -15.79
N VAL A 325 -16.48 -46.51 -15.58
CA VAL A 325 -17.71 -46.29 -16.33
C VAL A 325 -18.69 -45.50 -15.48
N GLY A 326 -19.18 -44.37 -16.00
CA GLY A 326 -20.18 -43.53 -15.34
C GLY A 326 -21.42 -43.31 -16.22
N LYS A 327 -22.52 -42.87 -15.59
CA LYS A 327 -23.71 -42.34 -16.27
C LYS A 327 -23.74 -40.83 -16.12
N TYR A 328 -24.00 -40.10 -17.21
CA TYR A 328 -24.12 -38.63 -17.15
C TYR A 328 -25.56 -38.13 -17.26
N TYR A 329 -26.47 -38.86 -17.92
CA TYR A 329 -27.90 -38.53 -17.99
C TYR A 329 -28.74 -39.74 -18.45
N ALA A 330 -29.77 -40.15 -17.71
CA ALA A 330 -30.63 -41.31 -18.05
C ALA A 330 -29.84 -42.60 -18.41
N ASP A 331 -30.03 -43.15 -19.61
CA ASP A 331 -29.33 -44.34 -20.14
C ASP A 331 -28.03 -44.00 -20.90
N LYS A 332 -27.48 -42.79 -20.70
CA LYS A 332 -26.27 -42.33 -21.38
C LYS A 332 -25.03 -42.60 -20.54
N TYR A 333 -24.08 -43.35 -21.10
CA TYR A 333 -22.84 -43.75 -20.44
C TYR A 333 -21.62 -42.98 -20.98
N TYR A 334 -20.62 -42.79 -20.13
CA TYR A 334 -19.29 -42.32 -20.48
C TYR A 334 -18.24 -43.21 -19.81
N ALA A 335 -17.11 -43.43 -20.47
CA ALA A 335 -15.91 -43.92 -19.81
C ALA A 335 -15.04 -42.72 -19.51
N SER A 336 -14.72 -42.53 -18.24
CA SER A 336 -13.70 -41.56 -17.83
C SER A 336 -12.52 -42.31 -17.25
N HIS A 337 -11.33 -41.83 -17.58
CA HIS A 337 -10.13 -42.25 -16.90
C HIS A 337 -9.55 -41.05 -16.15
N GLY A 338 -9.52 -41.13 -14.82
CA GLY A 338 -8.69 -40.27 -13.98
C GLY A 338 -7.43 -41.04 -13.60
N GLY A 339 -6.24 -40.59 -14.01
CA GLY A 339 -4.96 -41.18 -13.58
C GLY A 339 -4.27 -42.09 -14.59
N CYS A 340 -4.52 -41.94 -15.89
CA CYS A 340 -3.67 -42.55 -16.92
C CYS A 340 -2.55 -41.54 -17.12
N ASP A 341 -1.67 -41.45 -16.12
CA ASP A 341 -0.63 -40.44 -16.00
C ASP A 341 0.60 -40.95 -16.77
N VAL A 342 0.59 -40.71 -18.08
CA VAL A 342 1.60 -41.25 -18.99
C VAL A 342 2.23 -40.09 -19.75
N ASP A 343 3.54 -39.94 -19.56
CA ASP A 343 4.35 -38.98 -20.30
C ASP A 343 4.64 -39.44 -21.73
N GLU A 344 5.06 -38.51 -22.59
CA GLU A 344 5.54 -38.78 -23.95
C GLU A 344 4.60 -39.63 -24.84
N VAL A 345 3.29 -39.51 -24.64
CA VAL A 345 2.29 -40.20 -25.45
C VAL A 345 2.26 -39.61 -26.84
N LYS A 346 2.46 -40.44 -27.87
CA LYS A 346 2.38 -40.01 -29.28
C LYS A 346 1.10 -40.47 -29.97
N ASP A 347 0.56 -41.60 -29.52
CA ASP A 347 -0.59 -42.22 -30.15
C ASP A 347 -1.50 -42.85 -29.10
N LEU A 348 -2.82 -42.74 -29.29
CA LEU A 348 -3.84 -43.43 -28.51
C LEU A 348 -4.71 -44.26 -29.44
N LYS A 349 -4.99 -45.51 -29.06
CA LYS A 349 -5.82 -46.44 -29.83
C LYS A 349 -7.00 -46.93 -29.00
N ILE A 350 -8.18 -46.93 -29.60
CA ILE A 350 -9.40 -47.52 -29.02
C ILE A 350 -9.77 -48.71 -29.89
N ILE A 351 -9.70 -49.92 -29.32
CA ILE A 351 -9.83 -51.18 -30.05
C ILE A 351 -10.98 -52.01 -29.46
N PRO A 352 -11.83 -52.67 -30.26
CA PRO A 352 -12.78 -53.66 -29.77
C PRO A 352 -12.09 -54.80 -29.00
N LYS A 353 -12.67 -55.23 -27.87
CA LYS A 353 -12.15 -56.38 -27.12
C LYS A 353 -12.24 -57.65 -27.96
N LYS A 354 -11.17 -58.44 -27.89
CA LYS A 354 -10.99 -59.65 -28.70
C LYS A 354 -12.03 -60.74 -28.41
N ASP A 355 -12.50 -60.81 -27.17
CA ASP A 355 -13.40 -61.88 -26.68
C ASP A 355 -14.88 -61.46 -26.63
N ASP A 356 -15.23 -60.26 -27.10
CA ASP A 356 -16.62 -59.84 -27.20
C ASP A 356 -17.31 -60.62 -28.33
N ALA A 357 -18.06 -61.67 -27.94
CA ALA A 357 -18.79 -62.53 -28.84
C ALA A 357 -20.13 -61.93 -29.29
N VAL A 358 -20.57 -60.82 -28.68
CA VAL A 358 -21.92 -60.27 -28.84
C VAL A 358 -21.90 -59.04 -29.76
N ASN A 359 -20.89 -58.18 -29.67
CA ASN A 359 -20.86 -56.93 -30.41
C ASN A 359 -19.98 -56.97 -31.65
N LYS A 360 -20.64 -56.84 -32.82
CA LYS A 360 -19.97 -56.80 -34.13
C LYS A 360 -19.30 -55.45 -34.43
N ILE A 361 -19.93 -54.36 -34.03
CA ILE A 361 -19.52 -52.98 -34.34
C ILE A 361 -19.53 -52.15 -33.06
N ILE A 362 -18.46 -51.38 -32.84
CA ILE A 362 -18.39 -50.38 -31.78
C ILE A 362 -18.59 -49.01 -32.41
N THR A 363 -19.41 -48.17 -31.77
CA THR A 363 -19.60 -46.78 -32.17
C THR A 363 -18.98 -45.88 -31.12
N VAL A 364 -17.92 -45.16 -31.49
CA VAL A 364 -17.32 -44.09 -30.67
C VAL A 364 -17.78 -42.78 -31.25
N ALA A 365 -18.26 -41.86 -30.42
CA ALA A 365 -18.82 -40.63 -30.91
C ALA A 365 -18.01 -39.38 -30.60
N GLU A 366 -17.43 -39.30 -29.40
CA GLU A 366 -16.64 -38.15 -28.98
C GLU A 366 -15.57 -38.62 -27.97
N VAL A 367 -14.38 -38.01 -28.03
CA VAL A 367 -13.24 -38.30 -27.15
C VAL A 367 -12.62 -36.99 -26.69
N ALA A 368 -12.83 -36.62 -25.42
CA ALA A 368 -12.10 -35.49 -24.84
C ALA A 368 -10.78 -35.96 -24.23
N PHE A 369 -9.71 -35.17 -24.41
CA PHE A 369 -8.40 -35.44 -23.85
C PHE A 369 -8.02 -34.36 -22.83
N TYR A 370 -7.47 -34.77 -21.69
CA TYR A 370 -6.83 -33.88 -20.73
C TYR A 370 -5.31 -34.05 -20.87
N VAL A 371 -4.68 -33.12 -21.59
CA VAL A 371 -3.25 -33.16 -21.97
C VAL A 371 -2.58 -31.81 -21.66
N TYR A 372 -1.28 -31.84 -21.34
CA TYR A 372 -0.44 -30.66 -21.10
C TYR A 372 0.70 -30.52 -22.10
#